data_AF-A0A7M3BQE6-F1
#
_entry.id   AF-A0A7M3BQE6-F1
#
_cell.length_a   1.000
_cell.length_b   1.000
_cell.length_c   1.000
_cell.angle_alpha   90.00
_cell.angle_beta   90.00
_cell.angle_gamma   90.00
#
_symmetry.space_group_name_H-M   'P 1'
#
loop_
_entity.id
_entity.type
_entity.pdbx_description
1 polymer ?
#
loop_
_entity_poly.entity_id
_entity_poly.type
_entity_poly.pdbx_seq_one_letter_code
_entity_poly.pdbx_strand_id
1 'polypeptide(L)'
;MNTARIDAKQGGGWLGAYVLAYLVFLYLPILLIPLFSFNNSIQAAFPLQGFTLEWYATLFGNSALSGALGNSLVIGATAATGATLCGITVSYMDLYGRSPLAATISA
;
A
#
# COMPACT_ATOMS: atom_id res chain seq x y z
N MET A 1 -23.04 2.55 -37.75
CA MET A 1 -22.43 1.24 -37.47
C MET A 1 -22.58 0.94 -36.00
N ASN A 2 -22.93 -0.31 -35.71
CA ASN A 2 -23.71 -0.78 -34.58
C ASN A 2 -23.00 -0.68 -33.21
N THR A 3 -23.79 -0.31 -32.22
CA THR A 3 -23.52 -0.32 -30.78
C THR A 3 -23.06 -1.71 -30.30
N ALA A 4 -21.76 -1.89 -30.11
CA ALA A 4 -21.23 -2.99 -29.30
C ALA A 4 -21.46 -2.62 -27.84
N ARG A 5 -22.62 -2.99 -27.32
CA ARG A 5 -22.92 -2.96 -25.89
C ARG A 5 -21.86 -3.84 -25.21
N ILE A 6 -21.11 -3.23 -24.30
CA ILE A 6 -20.25 -3.96 -23.37
C ILE A 6 -21.19 -4.67 -22.41
N ASP A 7 -21.73 -5.80 -22.85
CA ASP A 7 -22.41 -6.73 -21.96
C ASP A 7 -21.31 -7.39 -21.12
N ALA A 8 -20.91 -6.71 -20.04
CA ALA A 8 -20.16 -7.29 -18.94
C ALA A 8 -21.05 -8.36 -18.29
N LYS A 9 -21.15 -9.52 -18.92
CA LYS A 9 -21.81 -10.67 -18.34
C LYS A 9 -21.06 -11.06 -17.08
N GLN A 10 -21.74 -10.77 -15.97
CA GLN A 10 -21.53 -11.15 -14.59
C GLN A 10 -21.15 -12.64 -14.49
N GLY A 11 -19.86 -12.92 -14.58
CA GLY A 11 -19.29 -14.26 -14.57
C GLY A 11 -18.41 -14.47 -13.34
N GLY A 12 -18.97 -15.15 -12.34
CA GLY A 12 -18.19 -15.91 -11.36
C GLY A 12 -18.05 -15.28 -9.97
N GLY A 13 -19.07 -15.39 -9.12
CA GLY A 13 -18.95 -15.08 -7.69
C GLY A 13 -17.81 -15.84 -6.97
N TRP A 14 -17.34 -16.94 -7.56
CA TRP A 14 -16.16 -17.68 -7.11
C TRP A 14 -14.85 -16.88 -7.22
N LEU A 15 -14.71 -15.99 -8.22
CA LEU A 15 -13.53 -15.12 -8.36
C LEU A 15 -13.49 -14.11 -7.21
N GLY A 16 -14.65 -13.54 -6.87
CA GLY A 16 -14.80 -12.65 -5.72
C GLY A 16 -14.49 -13.36 -4.40
N ALA A 17 -14.99 -14.59 -4.22
CA ALA A 17 -14.66 -15.41 -3.06
C ALA A 17 -13.17 -15.76 -2.96
N TYR A 18 -12.52 -16.08 -4.09
CA TYR A 18 -11.08 -16.32 -4.16
C TYR A 18 -10.28 -15.08 -3.77
N VAL A 19 -10.62 -13.91 -4.33
CA VAL A 19 -9.97 -12.63 -3.97
C VAL A 19 -10.16 -12.33 -2.49
N LEU A 20 -11.35 -12.55 -1.94
CA LEU A 20 -11.61 -12.35 -0.51
C LEU A 20 -10.77 -13.29 0.36
N ALA A 21 -10.72 -14.59 0.02
CA ALA A 21 -9.91 -15.57 0.75
C ALA A 21 -8.41 -15.22 0.71
N TYR A 22 -7.92 -14.79 -0.45
CA TYR A 22 -6.54 -14.34 -0.63
C TYR A 22 -6.23 -13.09 0.22
N LEU A 23 -7.12 -12.09 0.20
CA LEU A 23 -6.98 -10.90 1.05
C LEU A 23 -7.01 -11.28 2.53
N VAL A 24 -7.95 -12.10 2.97
CA VAL A 24 -7.99 -12.57 4.37
C VAL A 24 -6.68 -13.25 4.74
N PHE A 25 -6.17 -14.18 3.92
CA PHE A 25 -4.91 -14.86 4.18
C PHE A 25 -3.71 -13.90 4.29
N LEU A 26 -3.63 -12.89 3.42
CA LEU A 26 -2.54 -11.91 3.43
C LEU A 26 -2.64 -10.96 4.64
N TYR A 27 -3.86 -10.51 4.97
CA TYR A 27 -4.08 -9.54 6.06
C TYR A 27 -4.14 -10.18 7.45
N LEU A 28 -4.45 -11.48 7.56
CA LEU A 28 -4.48 -12.20 8.85
C LEU A 28 -3.19 -12.02 9.68
N PRO A 29 -1.97 -12.23 9.15
CA PRO A 29 -0.75 -12.02 9.93
C PRO A 29 -0.50 -10.53 10.24
N ILE A 30 -0.93 -9.62 9.34
CA ILE A 30 -0.76 -8.17 9.54
C ILE A 30 -1.67 -7.68 10.68
N LEU A 31 -2.87 -8.25 10.83
CA LEU A 31 -3.82 -7.94 11.90
C LEU A 31 -3.31 -8.31 13.29
N LEU A 32 -2.32 -9.20 13.39
CA LEU A 32 -1.70 -9.52 14.68
C LEU A 32 -0.93 -8.31 15.26
N ILE A 33 -0.41 -7.42 14.41
CA ILE A 33 0.31 -6.20 14.85
C ILE A 33 -0.60 -5.30 15.69
N PRO A 34 -1.75 -4.79 15.18
CA PRO A 34 -2.64 -3.96 15.99
C PRO A 34 -3.25 -4.75 17.15
N LEU A 35 -3.54 -6.04 16.97
CA LEU A 35 -4.08 -6.88 18.04
C LEU A 35 -3.13 -7.00 19.24
N PHE A 36 -1.83 -7.18 19.00
CA PHE A 36 -0.81 -7.16 20.05
C PHE A 36 -0.45 -5.74 20.50
N SER A 37 -0.63 -4.72 19.66
CA SER A 37 -0.39 -3.32 20.04
C SER A 37 -1.35 -2.83 21.13
N PHE A 38 -2.51 -3.47 21.28
CA PHE A 38 -3.44 -3.23 22.37
C PHE A 38 -3.22 -4.14 23.58
N ASN A 39 -2.22 -5.05 23.56
CA ASN A 39 -1.96 -5.97 24.66
C ASN A 39 -1.11 -5.31 25.76
N ASN A 40 -1.47 -5.56 27.02
CA ASN A 40 -0.71 -5.11 28.20
C ASN A 40 0.56 -5.93 28.48
N SER A 41 1.20 -6.47 27.45
CA SER A 41 2.45 -7.22 27.59
C SER A 41 3.44 -6.82 26.49
N ILE A 42 4.71 -6.65 26.87
CA ILE A 42 5.84 -6.36 25.97
C ILE A 42 6.13 -7.54 25.05
N GLN A 43 5.74 -8.76 25.44
CA GLN A 43 5.92 -9.97 24.65
C GLN A 43 4.63 -10.34 23.93
N ALA A 44 4.74 -10.60 22.63
CA ALA A 44 3.67 -11.16 21.82
C ALA A 44 3.47 -12.66 22.14
N ALA A 45 3.01 -12.94 23.36
CA ALA A 45 2.73 -14.27 23.87
C ALA A 45 1.28 -14.34 24.37
N PHE A 46 0.61 -15.45 24.07
CA PHE A 46 -0.69 -15.76 24.65
C PHE A 46 -0.48 -16.27 26.09
N PRO A 47 -1.34 -15.91 27.06
CA PRO A 47 -2.63 -15.20 26.96
C PRO A 47 -2.52 -13.66 26.92
N LEU A 48 -3.46 -13.00 26.22
CA LEU A 48 -3.60 -11.53 26.24
C LEU A 48 -3.99 -11.08 27.65
N GLN A 49 -3.14 -10.29 28.30
CA GLN A 49 -3.29 -9.95 29.73
C GLN A 49 -4.30 -8.80 29.96
N GLY A 50 -4.57 -7.98 28.93
CA GLY A 50 -5.55 -6.90 28.99
C GLY A 50 -5.39 -5.89 27.84
N PHE A 51 -6.39 -5.03 27.67
CA PHE A 51 -6.37 -3.93 26.70
C PHE A 51 -5.62 -2.72 27.30
N THR A 52 -4.58 -2.21 26.64
CA THR A 52 -3.87 -0.99 27.04
C THR A 52 -3.63 -0.05 25.85
N LEU A 53 -3.60 1.25 26.15
CA LEU A 53 -3.20 2.32 25.22
C LEU A 53 -1.95 3.06 25.69
N GLU A 54 -1.31 2.58 26.76
CA GLU A 54 -0.14 3.22 27.39
C GLU A 54 1.01 3.41 26.40
N TRP A 55 1.27 2.40 25.57
CA TRP A 55 2.30 2.45 24.51
C TRP A 55 2.09 3.61 23.54
N TYR A 56 0.84 3.92 23.19
CA TYR A 56 0.52 5.07 22.33
C TYR A 56 0.82 6.39 23.04
N ALA A 57 0.48 6.50 24.34
CA ALA A 57 0.81 7.69 25.13
C ALA A 57 2.33 7.89 25.26
N THR A 58 3.09 6.81 25.52
CA THR A 58 4.57 6.85 25.56
C THR A 58 5.19 7.20 24.21
N LEU A 59 4.59 6.71 23.11
CA LEU A 59 5.00 7.02 21.73
C LEU A 59 4.96 8.53 21.46
N PHE A 60 3.88 9.21 21.86
CA PHE A 60 3.75 10.66 21.69
C PHE A 60 4.64 11.46 22.66
N GLY A 61 4.94 10.90 23.85
CA GLY A 61 5.87 11.50 24.81
C GLY A 61 7.35 11.41 24.40
N ASN A 62 7.69 10.52 23.45
CA ASN A 62 9.05 10.33 22.99
C ASN A 62 9.37 11.23 21.79
N SER A 63 10.12 12.29 22.03
CA SER A 63 10.53 13.26 21.01
C SER A 63 11.40 12.67 19.89
N ALA A 64 12.13 11.59 20.15
CA ALA A 64 12.92 10.90 19.12
C ALA A 64 12.01 10.15 18.14
N LEU A 65 10.96 9.48 18.64
CA LEU A 65 10.00 8.75 17.80
C LEU A 65 9.13 9.70 16.98
N SER A 66 8.62 10.78 17.59
CA SER A 66 7.83 11.79 16.87
C SER A 66 8.68 12.56 15.85
N GLY A 67 9.94 12.88 16.18
CA GLY A 67 10.90 13.46 15.24
C GLY A 67 11.23 12.54 14.07
N ALA A 68 11.45 11.24 14.34
CA ALA A 68 11.70 10.24 13.30
C ALA A 68 10.50 10.07 12.34
N LEU A 69 9.28 10.12 12.87
CA LEU A 69 8.06 10.09 12.06
C LEU A 69 7.96 11.33 11.15
N GLY A 70 8.23 12.52 11.70
CA GLY A 70 8.27 13.76 10.91
C GLY A 70 9.33 13.71 9.80
N ASN A 71 10.55 13.28 10.12
CA ASN A 71 11.62 13.13 9.13
C ASN A 71 11.25 12.13 8.02
N SER A 72 10.67 10.98 8.39
CA SER A 72 10.23 9.97 7.42
C SER A 72 9.15 10.50 6.50
N LEU A 73 8.22 11.31 7.02
CA LEU A 73 7.16 11.92 6.23
C LEU A 73 7.72 12.95 5.23
N VAL A 74 8.66 13.80 5.67
CA VAL A 74 9.30 14.80 4.80
C VAL A 74 10.14 14.12 3.71
N ILE A 75 10.97 13.15 4.09
CA ILE A 75 11.82 12.42 3.14
C ILE A 75 10.94 11.61 2.16
N GLY A 76 9.92 10.91 2.67
CA GLY A 76 9.01 10.13 1.85
C GLY A 76 8.22 10.98 0.86
N ALA A 77 7.66 12.11 1.30
CA ALA A 77 6.89 13.00 0.44
C ALA A 77 7.76 13.68 -0.63
N THR A 78 8.96 14.13 -0.26
CA THR A 78 9.90 14.75 -1.22
C THR A 78 10.40 13.73 -2.24
N ALA A 79 10.76 12.52 -1.80
CA ALA A 79 11.16 11.43 -2.69
C ALA A 79 10.03 10.97 -3.61
N ALA A 80 8.81 10.77 -3.10
CA ALA A 80 7.66 10.37 -3.90
C ALA A 80 7.29 11.42 -4.95
N THR A 81 7.31 12.70 -4.57
CA THR A 81 7.06 13.81 -5.50
C THR A 81 8.14 13.89 -6.58
N GLY A 82 9.42 13.84 -6.18
CA GLY A 82 10.54 13.84 -7.12
C GLY A 82 10.51 12.66 -8.10
N ALA A 83 10.27 11.45 -7.58
CA ALA A 83 10.14 10.24 -8.40
C ALA A 83 8.95 10.34 -9.36
N THR A 84 7.82 10.89 -8.92
CA THR A 84 6.64 11.08 -9.77
C THR A 84 6.93 12.08 -10.89
N LEU A 85 7.57 13.21 -10.60
CA LEU A 85 7.96 14.20 -11.61
C LEU A 85 8.93 13.61 -12.64
N CYS A 86 9.96 12.90 -12.19
CA CYS A 86 10.89 12.21 -13.08
C CYS A 86 10.19 11.11 -13.92
N GLY A 87 9.27 10.36 -13.32
CA GLY A 87 8.48 9.35 -14.04
C GLY A 87 7.60 9.97 -15.13
N ILE A 88 6.97 11.11 -14.84
CA ILE A 88 6.16 11.86 -15.81
C ILE A 88 7.01 12.36 -16.97
N THR A 89 8.19 12.95 -16.70
CA THR A 89 9.06 13.46 -17.77
C THR A 89 9.57 12.34 -18.67
N VAL A 90 10.00 11.21 -18.11
CA VAL A 90 10.43 10.03 -18.89
C VAL A 90 9.27 9.49 -19.73
N SER A 91 8.08 9.36 -19.15
CA SER A 91 6.89 8.87 -19.86
C SER A 91 6.50 9.81 -21.02
N TYR A 92 6.60 11.13 -20.80
CA TYR A 92 6.32 12.13 -21.83
C TYR A 92 7.34 12.06 -22.98
N MET A 93 8.63 11.89 -22.66
CA MET A 93 9.69 11.72 -23.66
C MET A 93 9.51 10.44 -24.47
N ASP A 94 9.07 9.33 -23.86
CA ASP A 94 8.83 8.08 -24.56
C ASP A 94 7.63 8.17 -25.52
N LEU A 95 6.56 8.88 -25.14
CA LEU A 95 5.39 9.07 -26.00
C LEU A 95 5.64 10.03 -27.17
N TYR A 96 6.31 11.16 -26.94
CA TYR A 96 6.54 12.17 -27.97
C TYR A 96 7.82 11.93 -28.78
N GLY A 97 8.81 11.26 -28.19
CA GLY A 97 10.13 11.01 -28.76
C GLY A 97 10.28 9.69 -29.49
N ARG A 98 9.18 9.01 -29.88
CA ARG A 98 9.25 7.76 -30.66
C ARG A 98 9.92 8.02 -32.01
N SER A 99 11.24 7.87 -32.03
CA SER A 99 11.99 7.60 -33.25
C SER A 99 11.43 6.30 -33.87
N PRO A 100 11.37 6.19 -35.21
CA PRO A 100 10.73 5.08 -35.90
C PRO A 100 11.25 3.69 -35.49
N LEU A 101 12.45 3.62 -34.89
CA LEU A 101 13.07 2.40 -34.35
C LEU A 101 12.35 1.85 -33.10
N ALA A 102 11.73 2.69 -32.27
CA ALA A 102 10.97 2.25 -31.10
C ALA A 102 9.58 1.69 -31.47
N ALA A 103 9.11 1.95 -32.70
CA ALA A 103 7.88 1.36 -33.23
C ALA A 103 8.13 -0.02 -33.87
N THR A 104 9.34 -0.26 -34.40
CA THR A 104 9.72 -1.54 -35.05
C THR A 104 10.07 -2.66 -34.08
N ILE A 105 10.45 -2.36 -32.82
CA ILE A 105 10.77 -3.38 -31.81
C ILE A 105 9.53 -3.82 -31.01
N SER A 106 8.46 -2.99 -31.01
CA SER A 106 7.20 -3.28 -30.32
C SER A 106 6.12 -3.95 -31.19
N ALA A 107 6.44 -4.31 -32.43
CA ALA A 107 5.57 -5.02 -33.38
C ALA A 107 6.10 -6.44 -33.61
#